data_AF-A0A2Z6QVW9-F1
#
_entry.id   AF-A0A2Z6QVW9-F1
#
_cell.length_a   1.000
_cell.length_b   1.000
_cell.length_c   1.000
_cell.angle_alpha   90.00
_cell.angle_beta   90.00
_cell.angle_gamma   90.00
#
_symmetry.space_group_name_H-M   'P 1'
#
loop_
_entity.id
_entity.type
_entity.pdbx_description
1 polymer ?
#
loop_
_entity_poly.entity_id
_entity_poly.type
_entity_poly.pdbx_seq_one_letter_code
_entity_poly.pdbx_strand_id
1 'polypeptide(L)'
;MIEEANPKLKGFFPSMINAIIPKERSAHNKQEAKKSVVAICYMIAGLRNKFVNQFKIEVGLYLAASDTTWEAIDMLSSLGYSAYAKTVADFQKKIQKNHITKVENYFSEKGDFLHIYNVDDYHNIHEIQRPNSVSTSTAKHFATCVTKLVVDCSAVPLTFNGISIHNPNNIEAPRICWYLLNKYGGIFDITYTERQSLWNHDNNVFDTIELLTVHSYDDAIAERKEERSMNGLQLVGFKEQHLHSMQDYLNALQMILDINGKTKHLENRVVPIVANWPGQLFIRKALTHFYASRASGSQSTISQEIESFVPMLGPLHLSLNSREHVMIIYHSFFEQMFHFVFGKNKKLAKKPKPWRINLLLELARSGWIKIKNEVMQKFGSTCKDVEYRTVIDLLDNLIPATLDVYAILF
;
A
#
# COMPACT_ATOMS: atom_id res chain seq x y z
N MET A 1 -16.51 34.32 4.47
CA MET A 1 -15.11 34.71 4.18
C MET A 1 -14.95 35.98 3.34
N ILE A 2 -15.24 36.03 2.04
CA ILE A 2 -15.01 37.27 1.23
C ILE A 2 -16.04 38.38 1.53
N GLU A 3 -17.31 38.03 1.71
CA GLU A 3 -18.38 39.01 2.02
C GLU A 3 -18.30 39.55 3.45
N GLU A 4 -17.66 38.82 4.36
CA GLU A 4 -17.36 39.26 5.73
C GLU A 4 -16.20 40.27 5.75
N ALA A 5 -15.18 40.07 4.90
CA ALA A 5 -14.05 40.98 4.78
C ALA A 5 -14.38 42.27 4.01
N ASN A 6 -15.37 42.24 3.11
CA ASN A 6 -15.87 43.43 2.43
C ASN A 6 -17.40 43.37 2.25
N PRO A 7 -18.16 44.09 3.07
CA PRO A 7 -19.63 44.12 3.01
C PRO A 7 -20.19 44.55 1.64
N LYS A 8 -19.41 45.29 0.83
CA LYS A 8 -19.82 45.71 -0.53
C LYS A 8 -19.89 44.55 -1.53
N LEU A 9 -19.29 43.40 -1.20
CA LEU A 9 -19.32 42.19 -2.03
C LEU A 9 -20.46 41.24 -1.66
N LYS A 10 -21.31 41.60 -0.69
CA LYS A 10 -22.44 40.77 -0.25
C LYS A 10 -23.41 40.51 -1.40
N GLY A 11 -23.65 39.24 -1.71
CA GLY A 11 -24.53 38.82 -2.81
C GLY A 11 -23.84 38.75 -4.18
N PHE A 12 -22.56 39.11 -4.29
CA PHE A 12 -21.81 39.03 -5.55
C PHE A 12 -21.67 37.58 -6.04
N PHE A 13 -21.29 36.66 -5.15
CA PHE A 13 -21.08 35.26 -5.52
C PHE A 13 -22.38 34.54 -5.90
N PRO A 14 -23.50 34.68 -5.15
CA PRO A 14 -24.81 34.22 -5.60
C PRO A 14 -25.24 34.81 -6.95
N SER A 15 -24.96 36.09 -7.21
CA SER A 15 -25.29 36.74 -8.48
C SER A 15 -24.52 36.14 -9.65
N MET A 16 -23.22 35.90 -9.48
CA MET A 16 -22.38 35.21 -10.48
C MET A 16 -22.85 33.78 -10.75
N ILE A 17 -23.19 33.03 -9.70
CA ILE A 17 -23.74 31.67 -9.82
C ILE A 17 -25.03 31.70 -10.65
N ASN A 18 -25.95 32.61 -10.34
CA ASN A 18 -27.23 32.71 -11.03
C ASN A 18 -27.09 33.16 -12.49
N ALA A 19 -26.06 33.95 -12.81
CA ALA A 19 -25.78 34.42 -14.16
C ALA A 19 -25.10 33.35 -15.04
N ILE A 20 -24.17 32.57 -14.47
CA ILE A 20 -23.31 31.63 -15.22
C ILE A 20 -23.93 30.23 -15.29
N ILE A 21 -24.70 29.81 -14.29
CA ILE A 21 -25.19 28.43 -14.17
C ILE A 21 -26.68 28.35 -14.53
N PRO A 22 -27.06 27.69 -15.64
CA PRO A 22 -28.46 27.49 -16.01
C PRO A 22 -29.24 26.70 -14.96
N LYS A 23 -30.52 27.05 -14.78
CA LYS A 23 -31.39 26.44 -13.78
C LYS A 23 -31.73 24.98 -14.10
N GLU A 24 -31.70 24.58 -15.38
CA GLU A 24 -32.05 23.22 -15.81
C GLU A 24 -30.92 22.19 -15.60
N ARG A 25 -29.72 22.59 -15.15
CA ARG A 25 -28.61 21.65 -14.93
C ARG A 25 -28.87 20.67 -13.77
N SER A 26 -28.33 19.46 -13.89
CA SER A 26 -28.30 18.45 -12.82
C SER A 26 -27.57 18.98 -11.57
N ALA A 27 -27.87 18.42 -10.40
CA ALA A 27 -27.26 18.83 -9.13
C ALA A 27 -25.72 18.74 -9.16
N HIS A 28 -25.18 17.65 -9.72
CA HIS A 28 -23.73 17.47 -9.90
C HIS A 28 -23.13 18.57 -10.78
N ASN A 29 -23.72 18.84 -11.96
CA ASN A 29 -23.21 19.85 -12.89
C ASN A 29 -23.31 21.27 -12.33
N LYS A 30 -24.32 21.54 -11.48
CA LYS A 30 -24.42 22.81 -10.74
C LYS A 30 -23.27 22.94 -9.74
N GLN A 31 -22.88 21.87 -9.08
CA GLN A 31 -21.76 21.88 -8.13
C GLN A 31 -20.41 22.08 -8.82
N GLU A 32 -20.15 21.42 -9.94
CA GLU A 32 -18.95 21.65 -10.74
C GLU A 32 -18.89 23.07 -11.31
N ALA A 33 -20.00 23.58 -11.84
CA ALA A 33 -20.04 24.95 -12.35
C ALA A 33 -19.83 26.00 -11.24
N LYS A 34 -20.26 25.74 -10.00
CA LYS A 34 -19.91 26.60 -8.85
C LYS A 34 -18.40 26.66 -8.62
N LYS A 35 -17.67 25.54 -8.76
CA LYS A 35 -16.19 25.53 -8.66
C LYS A 35 -15.57 26.40 -9.76
N SER A 36 -16.08 26.33 -10.99
CA SER A 36 -15.62 27.21 -12.09
C SER A 36 -15.83 28.69 -11.78
N VAL A 37 -16.98 29.05 -11.18
CA VAL A 37 -17.24 30.44 -10.75
C VAL A 37 -16.24 30.89 -9.68
N VAL A 38 -15.86 30.02 -8.73
CA VAL A 38 -14.80 30.31 -7.74
C VAL A 38 -13.46 30.56 -8.43
N ALA A 39 -13.07 29.73 -9.39
CA ALA A 39 -11.83 29.93 -10.16
C ALA A 39 -11.84 31.29 -10.89
N ILE A 40 -12.96 31.69 -11.49
CA ILE A 40 -13.13 33.02 -12.11
C ILE A 40 -12.94 34.15 -11.11
N CYS A 41 -13.51 34.04 -9.90
CA CYS A 41 -13.29 35.02 -8.84
C CYS A 41 -11.80 35.18 -8.50
N TYR A 42 -11.07 34.07 -8.36
CA TYR A 42 -9.63 34.09 -8.10
C TYR A 42 -8.83 34.70 -9.26
N MET A 43 -9.21 34.42 -10.51
CA MET A 43 -8.60 35.05 -11.69
C MET A 43 -8.80 36.57 -11.68
N ILE A 44 -10.03 37.06 -11.45
CA ILE A 44 -10.34 38.49 -11.38
C ILE A 44 -9.55 39.16 -10.25
N ALA A 45 -9.49 38.53 -9.08
CA ALA A 45 -8.72 39.03 -7.94
C ALA A 45 -7.21 39.10 -8.25
N GLY A 46 -6.65 38.05 -8.85
CA GLY A 46 -5.24 37.98 -9.23
C GLY A 46 -4.85 38.88 -10.40
N LEU A 47 -5.79 39.28 -11.26
CA LEU A 47 -5.54 40.28 -12.31
C LEU A 47 -5.43 41.70 -11.72
N ARG A 48 -6.23 42.03 -10.71
CA ARG A 48 -6.20 43.34 -10.05
C ARG A 48 -5.09 43.49 -9.00
N ASN A 49 -4.65 42.38 -8.40
CA ASN A 49 -3.66 42.41 -7.33
C ASN A 49 -2.48 41.49 -7.63
N LYS A 50 -1.32 42.10 -7.96
CA LYS A 50 -0.06 41.38 -8.22
C LYS A 50 0.46 40.58 -7.01
N PHE A 51 0.00 40.88 -5.80
CA PHE A 51 0.38 40.16 -4.58
C PHE A 51 -0.46 38.89 -4.34
N VAL A 52 -1.57 38.68 -5.07
CA VAL A 52 -2.38 37.46 -5.00
C VAL A 52 -1.92 36.51 -6.10
N ASN A 53 -0.77 35.86 -5.89
CA ASN A 53 -0.15 34.99 -6.89
C ASN A 53 -0.42 33.48 -6.69
N GLN A 54 -0.94 33.08 -5.53
CA GLN A 54 -0.97 31.66 -5.14
C GLN A 54 -1.81 30.82 -6.11
N PHE A 55 -2.99 31.30 -6.50
CA PHE A 55 -3.83 30.64 -7.50
C PHE A 55 -3.14 30.55 -8.87
N LYS A 56 -2.43 31.60 -9.31
CA LYS A 56 -1.70 31.59 -10.60
C LYS A 56 -0.53 30.61 -10.58
N ILE A 57 0.15 30.47 -9.44
CA ILE A 57 1.20 29.47 -9.23
C ILE A 57 0.59 28.06 -9.29
N GLU A 58 -0.56 27.82 -8.65
CA GLU A 58 -1.27 26.53 -8.72
C GLU A 58 -1.69 26.17 -10.14
N VAL A 59 -2.24 27.13 -10.90
CA VAL A 59 -2.55 26.93 -12.33
C VAL A 59 -1.28 26.62 -13.12
N GLY A 60 -0.19 27.36 -12.88
CA GLY A 60 1.09 27.11 -13.53
C GLY A 60 1.70 25.74 -13.21
N LEU A 61 1.60 25.29 -11.95
CA LEU A 61 2.01 23.96 -11.52
C LEU A 61 1.16 22.87 -12.18
N TYR A 62 -0.15 23.06 -12.27
CA TYR A 62 -1.05 22.14 -12.96
C TYR A 62 -0.72 22.03 -14.46
N LEU A 63 -0.48 23.15 -15.13
CA LEU A 63 -0.07 23.19 -16.53
C LEU A 63 1.27 22.47 -16.73
N ALA A 64 2.25 22.74 -15.87
CA ALA A 64 3.55 22.08 -15.91
C ALA A 64 3.43 20.56 -15.65
N ALA A 65 2.58 20.15 -14.71
CA ALA A 65 2.29 18.73 -14.44
C ALA A 65 1.49 18.05 -15.57
N SER A 66 0.84 18.84 -16.43
CA SER A 66 0.13 18.38 -17.63
C SER A 66 1.00 18.49 -18.89
N ASP A 67 2.33 18.59 -18.72
CA ASP A 67 3.34 18.71 -19.79
C ASP A 67 3.12 19.88 -20.76
N THR A 68 2.51 20.96 -20.26
CA THR A 68 2.38 22.20 -21.03
C THR A 68 3.76 22.82 -21.25
N THR A 69 4.07 23.21 -22.50
CA THR A 69 5.39 23.79 -22.81
C THR A 69 5.61 25.10 -22.08
N TRP A 70 6.88 25.46 -21.85
CA TRP A 70 7.23 26.71 -21.18
C TRP A 70 6.66 27.93 -21.92
N GLU A 71 6.67 27.91 -23.26
CA GLU A 71 6.12 28.98 -24.08
C GLU A 71 4.59 29.12 -23.90
N ALA A 72 3.88 28.00 -23.78
CA ALA A 72 2.44 28.01 -23.54
C ALA A 72 2.11 28.48 -22.11
N ILE A 73 2.89 28.08 -21.11
CA ILE A 73 2.76 28.60 -19.73
C ILE A 73 3.04 30.11 -19.70
N ASP A 74 4.08 30.58 -20.40
CA ASP A 74 4.44 31.99 -20.48
C ASP A 74 3.41 32.82 -21.26
N MET A 75 2.80 32.25 -22.30
CA MET A 75 1.66 32.87 -23.00
C MET A 75 0.47 33.02 -22.06
N LEU A 76 0.10 31.97 -21.32
CA LEU A 76 -0.99 32.03 -20.34
C LEU A 76 -0.69 32.98 -19.17
N SER A 77 0.58 33.08 -18.78
CA SER A 77 1.06 34.07 -17.81
C SER A 77 0.91 35.49 -18.35
N SER A 78 1.26 35.73 -19.61
CA SER A 78 1.14 37.03 -20.29
C SER A 78 -0.33 37.46 -20.44
N LEU A 79 -1.23 36.49 -20.62
CA LEU A 79 -2.69 36.71 -20.58
C LEU A 79 -3.24 36.89 -19.16
N GLY A 80 -2.42 36.68 -18.13
CA GLY A 80 -2.73 36.89 -16.72
C GLY A 80 -3.36 35.69 -15.99
N TYR A 81 -3.45 34.52 -16.63
CA TYR A 81 -4.09 33.31 -16.11
C TYR A 81 -3.16 32.40 -15.30
N SER A 82 -1.87 32.40 -15.60
CA SER A 82 -0.85 31.55 -14.96
C SER A 82 0.28 32.39 -14.36
N ALA A 83 1.16 31.75 -13.59
CA ALA A 83 2.50 32.25 -13.32
C ALA A 83 3.44 31.95 -14.50
N TYR A 84 4.53 32.71 -14.61
CA TYR A 84 5.60 32.45 -15.58
C TYR A 84 6.24 31.09 -15.32
N ALA A 85 6.66 30.39 -16.38
CA ALA A 85 7.27 29.06 -16.30
C ALA A 85 8.49 29.04 -15.36
N LYS A 86 9.30 30.10 -15.39
CA LYS A 86 10.43 30.27 -14.46
C LYS A 86 9.99 30.30 -12.99
N THR A 87 8.91 31.04 -12.67
CA THR A 87 8.38 31.09 -11.30
C THR A 87 7.85 29.73 -10.84
N VAL A 88 7.19 28.99 -11.74
CA VAL A 88 6.74 27.62 -11.48
C VAL A 88 7.93 26.71 -11.19
N ALA A 89 8.97 26.76 -12.01
CA ALA A 89 10.18 25.95 -11.84
C ALA A 89 10.94 26.29 -10.54
N ASP A 90 11.05 27.57 -10.20
CA ASP A 90 11.67 28.01 -8.95
C ASP A 90 10.86 27.55 -7.73
N PHE A 91 9.53 27.55 -7.83
CA PHE A 91 8.64 27.03 -6.80
C PHE A 91 8.78 25.50 -6.63
N GLN A 92 8.84 24.74 -7.73
CA GLN A 92 9.10 23.29 -7.70
C GLN A 92 10.45 22.98 -7.03
N LYS A 93 11.52 23.72 -7.39
CA LYS A 93 12.83 23.60 -6.73
C LYS A 93 12.75 23.90 -5.24
N LYS A 94 11.95 24.90 -4.84
CA LYS A 94 11.72 25.22 -3.43
C LYS A 94 11.00 24.08 -2.70
N ILE A 95 9.99 23.45 -3.32
CA ILE A 95 9.32 22.26 -2.77
C ILE A 95 10.33 21.15 -2.56
N GLN A 96 11.14 20.83 -3.58
CA GLN A 96 12.14 19.76 -3.51
C GLN A 96 13.16 20.01 -2.40
N LYS A 97 13.72 21.22 -2.31
CA LYS A 97 14.69 21.58 -1.26
C LYS A 97 14.08 21.50 0.14
N ASN A 98 12.84 21.96 0.30
CA ASN A 98 12.15 21.95 1.59
C ASN A 98 11.61 20.58 1.98
N HIS A 99 11.48 19.64 1.03
CA HIS A 99 10.92 18.31 1.29
C HIS A 99 11.75 17.55 2.33
N ILE A 100 13.07 17.51 2.16
CA ILE A 100 13.98 16.83 3.09
C ILE A 100 13.81 17.40 4.50
N THR A 101 13.84 18.73 4.66
CA THR A 101 13.64 19.38 5.96
C THR A 101 12.26 19.10 6.56
N LYS A 102 11.21 19.01 5.73
CA LYS A 102 9.87 18.67 6.20
C LYS A 102 9.81 17.24 6.75
N VAL A 103 10.45 16.29 6.07
CA VAL A 103 10.53 14.89 6.51
C VAL A 103 11.39 14.77 7.77
N GLU A 104 12.53 15.49 7.82
CA GLU A 104 13.37 15.56 9.02
C GLU A 104 12.59 16.09 10.23
N ASN A 105 11.90 17.23 10.09
CA ASN A 105 11.07 17.79 11.16
C ASN A 105 9.97 16.82 11.61
N TYR A 106 9.33 16.13 10.66
CA TYR A 106 8.32 15.12 10.97
C TYR A 106 8.88 14.02 11.89
N PHE A 107 10.07 13.48 11.59
CA PHE A 107 10.70 12.47 12.45
C PHE A 107 11.29 13.05 13.75
N SER A 108 11.69 14.31 13.78
CA SER A 108 12.05 14.98 15.03
C SER A 108 10.85 15.12 15.98
N GLU A 109 9.65 15.34 15.45
CA GLU A 109 8.42 15.46 16.25
C GLU A 109 7.78 14.11 16.59
N LYS A 110 7.89 13.12 15.68
CA LYS A 110 7.16 11.85 15.76
C LYS A 110 8.06 10.62 15.89
N GLY A 111 9.38 10.78 15.98
CA GLY A 111 10.31 9.66 15.95
C GLY A 111 10.07 8.60 17.04
N ASP A 112 9.50 8.99 18.17
CA ASP A 112 9.21 8.11 19.33
C ASP A 112 8.06 7.13 19.13
N PHE A 113 7.39 7.19 17.98
CA PHE A 113 6.32 6.28 17.61
C PHE A 113 6.79 5.26 16.57
N LEU A 114 6.07 4.14 16.49
CA LEU A 114 6.31 3.11 15.49
C LEU A 114 5.99 3.63 14.09
N HIS A 115 6.95 3.46 13.18
CA HIS A 115 6.83 3.80 11.77
C HIS A 115 6.98 2.54 10.93
N ILE A 116 6.04 2.32 10.01
CA ILE A 116 6.12 1.24 9.02
C ILE A 116 6.55 1.87 7.71
N TYR A 117 7.63 1.35 7.14
CA TYR A 117 8.12 1.77 5.83
C TYR A 117 7.63 0.80 4.77
N ASN A 118 7.31 1.32 3.59
CA ASN A 118 7.11 0.53 2.38
C ASN A 118 8.18 0.95 1.36
N VAL A 119 8.93 -0.03 0.87
CA VAL A 119 9.91 0.15 -0.20
C VAL A 119 9.50 -0.75 -1.35
N ASP A 120 9.03 -0.11 -2.42
CA ASP A 120 8.47 -0.81 -3.58
C ASP A 120 8.93 -0.14 -4.88
N ASP A 121 8.88 -0.89 -5.97
CA ASP A 121 9.20 -0.40 -7.29
C ASP A 121 7.95 0.04 -8.05
N TYR A 122 7.97 1.28 -8.52
CA TYR A 122 7.02 1.74 -9.52
C TYR A 122 7.62 1.49 -10.90
N HIS A 123 7.08 0.47 -11.57
CA HIS A 123 7.47 0.10 -12.92
C HIS A 123 6.75 0.93 -13.97
N ASN A 124 7.36 1.00 -15.15
CA ASN A 124 6.72 1.51 -16.36
C ASN A 124 6.20 2.96 -16.20
N ILE A 125 6.98 3.79 -15.52
CA ILE A 125 6.75 5.23 -15.54
C ILE A 125 7.21 5.70 -16.92
N HIS A 126 6.22 5.89 -17.80
CA HIS A 126 6.43 6.41 -19.13
C HIS A 126 6.56 7.93 -19.05
N GLU A 127 7.65 8.46 -19.59
CA GLU A 127 7.71 9.88 -19.89
C GLU A 127 6.70 10.19 -21.01
N ILE A 128 5.83 11.18 -20.78
CA ILE A 128 4.92 11.66 -21.81
C ILE A 128 5.77 12.42 -22.84
N GLN A 129 6.13 11.75 -23.93
CA GLN A 129 6.80 12.36 -25.07
C GLN A 129 5.80 12.77 -26.13
N ARG A 130 5.92 14.01 -26.60
CA ARG A 130 5.33 14.40 -27.88
C ARG A 130 6.06 13.62 -28.97
N PRO A 131 5.37 12.91 -29.88
CA PRO A 131 6.02 12.10 -30.91
C PRO A 131 6.77 13.02 -31.90
N ASN A 132 8.03 13.27 -31.58
CA ASN A 132 8.97 14.09 -32.36
C ASN A 132 10.08 13.23 -32.98
N SER A 133 10.09 11.92 -32.71
CA SER A 133 10.98 10.92 -33.30
C SER A 133 10.26 9.56 -33.45
N VAL A 134 10.92 8.60 -34.10
CA VAL A 134 10.47 7.20 -34.24
C VAL A 134 10.91 6.29 -33.08
N SER A 135 11.58 6.82 -32.05
CA SER A 135 12.01 6.02 -30.90
C SER A 135 10.88 5.87 -29.88
N THR A 136 10.60 4.64 -29.45
CA THR A 136 9.69 4.36 -28.34
C THR A 136 10.26 4.89 -27.02
N SER A 137 9.43 5.52 -26.18
CA SER A 137 9.81 5.95 -24.83
C SER A 137 10.30 4.74 -24.01
N THR A 138 11.51 4.81 -23.46
CA THR A 138 11.98 3.85 -22.46
C THR A 138 11.29 4.11 -21.13
N ALA A 139 10.60 3.09 -20.60
CA ALA A 139 10.05 3.13 -19.26
C ALA A 139 11.17 3.33 -18.24
N LYS A 140 10.98 4.26 -17.29
CA LYS A 140 11.83 4.38 -16.12
C LYS A 140 11.25 3.58 -14.96
N HIS A 141 12.15 3.11 -14.10
CA HIS A 141 11.82 2.37 -12.89
C HIS A 141 12.32 3.16 -11.69
N PHE A 142 11.43 3.33 -10.71
CA PHE A 142 11.74 4.08 -9.50
C PHE A 142 11.50 3.23 -8.27
N ALA A 143 12.49 3.16 -7.39
CA ALA A 143 12.25 2.73 -6.02
C ALA A 143 11.64 3.89 -5.26
N THR A 144 10.49 3.66 -4.64
CA THR A 144 9.80 4.65 -3.82
C THR A 144 9.78 4.17 -2.39
N CYS A 145 10.14 5.06 -1.47
CA CYS A 145 10.09 4.82 -0.04
C CYS A 145 9.05 5.74 0.60
N VAL A 146 8.03 5.14 1.21
CA VAL A 146 7.02 5.86 1.98
C VAL A 146 6.99 5.31 3.40
N THR A 147 6.55 6.13 4.34
CA THR A 147 6.37 5.73 5.74
C THR A 147 5.00 6.13 6.24
N LYS A 148 4.45 5.33 7.16
CA LYS A 148 3.22 5.64 7.89
C LYS A 148 3.45 5.45 9.38
N LEU A 149 3.02 6.44 10.14
CA LEU A 149 2.91 6.37 11.60
C LEU A 149 1.85 5.35 11.99
N VAL A 150 2.16 4.48 12.95
CA VAL A 150 1.16 3.68 13.65
C VAL A 150 0.70 4.50 14.86
N VAL A 151 -0.52 5.03 14.77
CA VAL A 151 -1.12 5.84 15.82
C VAL A 151 -1.21 5.03 17.11
N ASP A 152 -0.95 5.67 18.25
CA ASP A 152 -0.98 5.07 19.59
C ASP A 152 -0.01 3.90 19.83
N CYS A 153 0.98 3.72 18.95
CA CYS A 153 2.03 2.71 19.11
C CYS A 153 3.40 3.37 19.28
N SER A 154 4.00 3.22 20.46
CA SER A 154 5.37 3.68 20.72
C SER A 154 6.39 2.89 19.89
N ALA A 155 7.54 3.51 19.60
CA ALA A 155 8.64 2.84 18.94
C ALA A 155 9.08 1.60 19.76
N VAL A 156 9.30 0.50 19.05
CA VAL A 156 9.69 -0.78 19.66
C VAL A 156 11.20 -0.81 19.82
N PRO A 157 11.77 -1.13 21.00
CA PRO A 157 13.21 -1.18 21.18
C PRO A 157 13.82 -2.37 20.42
N LEU A 158 15.01 -2.18 19.87
CA LEU A 158 15.76 -3.23 19.16
C LEU A 158 16.11 -4.41 20.07
N THR A 159 16.40 -4.11 21.34
CA THR A 159 16.69 -5.09 22.38
C THR A 159 15.67 -4.97 23.51
N PHE A 160 15.04 -6.08 23.86
CA PHE A 160 14.09 -6.16 24.99
C PHE A 160 14.55 -7.26 25.95
N ASN A 161 14.67 -6.95 27.25
CA ASN A 161 15.18 -7.87 28.27
C ASN A 161 16.53 -8.53 27.92
N GLY A 162 17.43 -7.79 27.27
CA GLY A 162 18.73 -8.29 26.83
C GLY A 162 18.68 -9.21 25.60
N ILE A 163 17.51 -9.37 24.99
CA ILE A 163 17.30 -10.19 23.79
C ILE A 163 17.11 -9.25 22.59
N SER A 164 17.98 -9.37 21.58
CA SER A 164 17.84 -8.68 20.30
C SER A 164 16.67 -9.24 19.50
N ILE A 165 16.00 -8.40 18.72
CA ILE A 165 14.99 -8.84 17.75
C ILE A 165 15.56 -9.79 16.70
N HIS A 166 16.85 -9.63 16.37
CA HIS A 166 17.55 -10.48 15.42
C HIS A 166 18.28 -11.60 16.15
N ASN A 167 18.12 -12.82 15.64
CA ASN A 167 18.93 -13.94 16.08
C ASN A 167 20.29 -13.88 15.39
N PRO A 168 21.41 -13.67 16.13
CA PRO A 168 22.74 -13.62 15.51
C PRO A 168 23.14 -14.95 14.85
N ASN A 169 22.56 -16.08 15.29
CA ASN A 169 22.74 -17.40 14.69
C ASN A 169 21.81 -17.64 13.48
N ASN A 170 21.03 -16.64 13.07
CA ASN A 170 20.02 -16.71 12.01
C ASN A 170 18.96 -17.80 12.28
N ILE A 171 19.05 -18.95 11.61
CA ILE A 171 18.10 -20.06 11.73
C ILE A 171 18.69 -21.18 12.59
N GLU A 172 18.15 -21.35 13.80
CA GLU A 172 18.52 -22.42 14.72
C GLU A 172 17.49 -23.56 14.63
N ALA A 173 17.69 -24.50 13.70
CA ALA A 173 16.76 -25.60 13.48
C ALA A 173 16.38 -26.37 14.77
N PRO A 174 17.31 -26.72 15.69
CA PRO A 174 16.96 -27.39 16.94
C PRO A 174 16.02 -26.57 17.82
N ARG A 175 16.20 -25.23 17.86
CA ARG A 175 15.38 -24.32 18.64
C ARG A 175 13.98 -24.18 18.05
N ILE A 176 13.89 -24.12 16.71
CA ILE A 176 12.60 -24.13 16.00
C ILE A 176 11.86 -25.43 16.31
N CYS A 177 12.50 -26.58 16.15
CA CYS A 177 11.92 -27.88 16.49
C CYS A 177 11.47 -27.93 17.95
N TRP A 178 12.29 -27.41 18.87
CA TRP A 178 11.95 -27.36 20.28
C TRP A 178 10.68 -26.54 20.54
N TYR A 179 10.54 -25.34 19.95
CA TYR A 179 9.33 -24.54 20.11
C TYR A 179 8.11 -25.20 19.45
N LEU A 180 8.28 -25.77 18.25
CA LEU A 180 7.20 -26.47 17.55
C LEU A 180 6.66 -27.65 18.39
N LEU A 181 7.54 -28.41 19.04
CA LEU A 181 7.15 -29.57 19.86
C LEU A 181 6.64 -29.16 21.27
N ASN A 182 7.34 -28.26 21.95
CA ASN A 182 7.11 -28.00 23.39
C ASN A 182 6.18 -26.81 23.66
N LYS A 183 6.15 -25.81 22.77
CA LYS A 183 5.32 -24.60 22.95
C LYS A 183 4.08 -24.62 22.08
N TYR A 184 4.24 -25.07 20.84
CA TYR A 184 3.15 -25.13 19.86
C TYR A 184 2.62 -26.55 19.62
N GLY A 185 3.10 -27.54 20.39
CA GLY A 185 2.49 -28.87 20.44
C GLY A 185 1.04 -28.77 20.91
N GLY A 186 0.12 -29.54 20.32
CA GLY A 186 -1.31 -29.43 20.57
C GLY A 186 -1.99 -28.26 19.85
N ILE A 187 -1.27 -27.18 19.54
CA ILE A 187 -1.83 -26.03 18.83
C ILE A 187 -2.04 -26.34 17.35
N PHE A 188 -1.11 -27.05 16.72
CA PHE A 188 -1.24 -27.49 15.32
C PHE A 188 -2.21 -28.66 15.14
N ASP A 189 -2.67 -29.27 16.24
CA ASP A 189 -3.63 -30.38 16.21
C ASP A 189 -5.08 -29.90 16.06
N ILE A 190 -5.31 -28.59 16.24
CA ILE A 190 -6.61 -27.93 16.09
C ILE A 190 -6.70 -27.34 14.68
N THR A 191 -7.80 -27.62 14.01
CA THR A 191 -8.04 -27.09 12.65
C THR A 191 -8.25 -25.58 12.68
N TYR A 192 -7.95 -24.90 11.57
CA TYR A 192 -8.15 -23.46 11.48
C TYR A 192 -9.61 -23.09 11.75
N THR A 193 -10.55 -23.82 11.16
CA THR A 193 -11.99 -23.58 11.35
C THR A 193 -12.43 -23.76 12.81
N GLU A 194 -11.91 -24.77 13.52
CA GLU A 194 -12.18 -24.92 14.96
C GLU A 194 -11.60 -23.74 15.75
N ARG A 195 -10.36 -23.35 15.45
CA ARG A 195 -9.74 -22.19 16.11
C ARG A 195 -10.49 -20.89 15.82
N GLN A 196 -10.97 -20.71 14.58
CA GLN A 196 -11.79 -19.58 14.18
C GLN A 196 -13.10 -19.53 14.98
N SER A 197 -13.73 -20.68 15.23
CA SER A 197 -14.96 -20.75 16.04
C SER A 197 -14.78 -20.31 17.50
N LEU A 198 -13.55 -20.34 18.00
CA LEU A 198 -13.18 -19.89 19.34
C LEU A 198 -12.87 -18.39 19.41
N TRP A 199 -12.82 -17.69 18.27
CA TRP A 199 -12.60 -16.25 18.27
C TRP A 199 -13.86 -15.54 18.78
N ASN A 200 -13.76 -14.83 19.90
CA ASN A 200 -14.79 -13.89 20.34
C ASN A 200 -14.89 -12.76 19.32
N HIS A 201 -15.69 -12.93 18.28
CA HIS A 201 -16.04 -11.84 17.38
C HIS A 201 -17.12 -11.01 18.09
N ASP A 202 -16.72 -9.86 18.63
CA ASP A 202 -17.65 -8.74 18.79
C ASP A 202 -18.15 -8.37 17.39
N ASN A 203 -19.23 -8.99 16.93
CA ASN A 203 -20.16 -8.62 15.85
C ASN A 203 -19.66 -7.84 14.61
N ASN A 204 -18.37 -7.86 14.28
CA ASN A 204 -17.87 -7.37 13.00
C ASN A 204 -18.05 -8.50 12.00
N VAL A 205 -19.30 -8.64 11.55
CA VAL A 205 -19.63 -9.37 10.33
C VAL A 205 -18.93 -8.62 9.20
N PHE A 206 -17.68 -8.96 8.92
CA PHE A 206 -17.02 -8.54 7.69
C PHE A 206 -17.93 -8.92 6.53
N ASP A 207 -18.24 -7.95 5.67
CA ASP A 207 -19.17 -8.20 4.60
C ASP A 207 -18.53 -9.22 3.64
N THR A 208 -19.26 -10.27 3.28
CA THR A 208 -18.78 -11.26 2.31
C THR A 208 -18.44 -10.60 0.97
N ILE A 209 -19.06 -9.45 0.67
CA ILE A 209 -18.71 -8.60 -0.48
C ILE A 209 -17.32 -7.96 -0.33
N GLU A 210 -16.87 -7.64 0.89
CA GLU A 210 -15.54 -7.09 1.17
C GLU A 210 -14.43 -8.10 0.85
N LEU A 211 -14.63 -9.38 1.19
CA LEU A 211 -13.71 -10.48 0.87
C LEU A 211 -13.59 -10.70 -0.66
N LEU A 212 -14.68 -10.50 -1.39
CA LEU A 212 -14.71 -10.61 -2.85
C LEU A 212 -14.06 -9.42 -3.57
N THR A 213 -13.99 -8.25 -2.92
CA THR A 213 -13.51 -6.98 -3.52
C THR A 213 -12.17 -6.47 -2.97
N VAL A 214 -11.44 -7.28 -2.19
CA VAL A 214 -10.08 -6.99 -1.68
C VAL A 214 -9.11 -6.45 -2.76
N HIS A 215 -9.36 -6.76 -4.03
CA HIS A 215 -8.51 -6.37 -5.16
C HIS A 215 -9.01 -5.13 -5.93
N SER A 216 -10.16 -4.57 -5.58
CA SER A 216 -10.73 -3.41 -6.26
C SER A 216 -10.21 -2.14 -5.60
N TYR A 217 -9.25 -1.43 -6.21
CA TYR A 217 -8.69 -0.18 -5.68
C TYR A 217 -9.48 1.08 -6.07
N ASP A 218 -10.69 0.90 -6.59
CA ASP A 218 -11.53 2.02 -6.99
C ASP A 218 -11.81 2.91 -5.77
N ASP A 219 -11.36 4.15 -5.83
CA ASP A 219 -11.54 5.18 -4.82
C ASP A 219 -12.99 5.70 -4.78
N ALA A 220 -13.80 5.35 -5.77
CA ALA A 220 -15.25 5.56 -5.77
C ALA A 220 -16.00 4.62 -4.80
N ILE A 221 -15.34 3.60 -4.22
CA ILE A 221 -15.91 2.78 -3.15
C ILE A 221 -15.94 3.63 -1.88
N ALA A 222 -17.07 4.32 -1.68
CA ALA A 222 -17.27 5.29 -0.61
C ALA A 222 -17.02 4.70 0.78
N GLU A 223 -17.33 3.41 0.96
CA GLU A 223 -17.14 2.66 2.21
C GLU A 223 -15.67 2.59 2.63
N ARG A 224 -14.72 2.69 1.69
CA ARG A 224 -13.28 2.50 1.96
C ARG A 224 -12.44 3.76 1.80
N LYS A 225 -13.08 4.91 1.69
CA LYS A 225 -12.38 6.19 1.53
C LYS A 225 -11.42 6.49 2.67
N GLU A 226 -11.76 6.10 3.90
CA GLU A 226 -10.90 6.30 5.07
C GLU A 226 -9.76 5.28 5.13
N GLU A 227 -10.04 3.99 4.94
CA GLU A 227 -9.02 2.92 4.95
C GLU A 227 -7.98 3.10 3.84
N ARG A 228 -8.42 3.50 2.65
CA ARG A 228 -7.57 3.76 1.48
C ARG A 228 -7.02 5.18 1.44
N SER A 229 -7.29 5.95 2.48
CA SER A 229 -6.76 7.29 2.58
C SER A 229 -5.24 7.25 2.71
N MET A 230 -4.59 8.05 1.88
CA MET A 230 -3.14 8.32 1.97
C MET A 230 -2.84 9.35 3.07
N ASN A 231 -3.83 9.75 3.87
CA ASN A 231 -3.65 10.65 5.00
C ASN A 231 -2.63 10.08 5.99
N GLY A 232 -1.72 10.95 6.44
CA GLY A 232 -0.64 10.59 7.36
C GLY A 232 0.57 9.90 6.71
N LEU A 233 0.46 9.45 5.45
CA LEU A 233 1.60 8.90 4.72
C LEU A 233 2.62 10.00 4.41
N GLN A 234 3.89 9.73 4.70
CA GLN A 234 5.00 10.58 4.31
C GLN A 234 5.81 9.92 3.19
N LEU A 235 6.07 10.67 2.13
CA LEU A 235 7.08 10.29 1.14
C LEU A 235 8.46 10.57 1.76
N VAL A 236 9.26 9.52 1.91
CA VAL A 236 10.63 9.60 2.45
C VAL A 236 11.58 9.98 1.31
N GLY A 237 11.38 9.35 0.15
CA GLY A 237 12.14 9.63 -1.06
C GLY A 237 11.77 8.67 -2.19
N PHE A 238 12.30 8.97 -3.36
CA PHE A 238 12.25 8.08 -4.51
C PHE A 238 13.53 8.25 -5.33
N LYS A 239 13.96 7.17 -5.98
CA LYS A 239 15.19 7.13 -6.75
C LYS A 239 14.99 6.29 -8.00
N GLU A 240 15.49 6.77 -9.13
CA GLU A 240 15.53 5.99 -10.37
C GLU A 240 16.48 4.81 -10.16
N GLN A 241 15.93 3.62 -9.98
CA GLN A 241 16.65 2.37 -9.79
C GLN A 241 15.69 1.18 -9.92
N HIS A 242 16.27 0.01 -10.16
CA HIS A 242 15.56 -1.25 -10.21
C HIS A 242 15.74 -1.98 -8.87
N LEU A 243 14.67 -2.48 -8.24
CA LEU A 243 14.74 -3.21 -6.97
C LEU A 243 14.97 -4.72 -7.19
N HIS A 244 16.06 -5.08 -7.87
CA HIS A 244 16.29 -6.47 -8.32
C HIS A 244 17.42 -7.21 -7.58
N SER A 245 18.22 -6.50 -6.78
CA SER A 245 19.34 -7.10 -6.04
C SER A 245 19.43 -6.61 -4.59
N MET A 246 20.25 -7.30 -3.79
CA MET A 246 20.58 -6.85 -2.44
C MET A 246 21.19 -5.44 -2.42
N GLN A 247 22.06 -5.13 -3.38
CA GLN A 247 22.69 -3.82 -3.47
C GLN A 247 21.68 -2.72 -3.80
N ASP A 248 20.71 -3.01 -4.66
CA ASP A 248 19.65 -2.06 -4.99
C ASP A 248 18.77 -1.73 -3.78
N TYR A 249 18.44 -2.75 -2.97
CA TYR A 249 17.71 -2.54 -1.72
C TYR A 249 18.54 -1.75 -0.70
N LEU A 250 19.83 -2.06 -0.53
CA LEU A 250 20.71 -1.25 0.33
C LEU A 250 20.78 0.22 -0.13
N ASN A 251 20.87 0.44 -1.44
CA ASN A 251 20.83 1.77 -2.03
C ASN A 251 19.47 2.47 -1.83
N ALA A 252 18.36 1.73 -1.80
CA ALA A 252 17.03 2.26 -1.50
C ALA A 252 16.92 2.67 -0.04
N LEU A 253 17.40 1.81 0.87
CA LEU A 253 17.37 2.04 2.31
C LEU A 253 18.23 3.23 2.73
N GLN A 254 19.22 3.61 1.91
CA GLN A 254 20.00 4.82 2.13
C GLN A 254 19.13 6.06 2.27
N MET A 255 17.98 6.14 1.58
CA MET A 255 17.03 7.26 1.73
C MET A 255 16.54 7.40 3.18
N ILE A 256 16.34 6.29 3.89
CA ILE A 256 15.94 6.26 5.30
C ILE A 256 17.14 6.62 6.19
N LEU A 257 18.31 6.07 5.88
CA LEU A 257 19.54 6.29 6.65
C LEU A 257 19.99 7.76 6.62
N ASP A 258 19.85 8.43 5.47
CA ASP A 258 20.20 9.84 5.31
C ASP A 258 19.37 10.73 6.25
N ILE A 259 18.08 10.43 6.40
CA ILE A 259 17.18 11.13 7.34
C ILE A 259 17.53 10.76 8.79
N ASN A 260 17.86 9.49 9.05
CA ASN A 260 18.27 9.04 10.37
C ASN A 260 19.52 9.76 10.88
N GLY A 261 20.48 10.09 10.00
CA GLY A 261 21.71 10.79 10.38
C GLY A 261 21.48 12.09 11.16
N LYS A 262 20.34 12.78 10.95
CA LYS A 262 19.98 13.98 11.72
C LYS A 262 18.94 13.74 12.81
N THR A 263 18.02 12.83 12.58
CA THR A 263 16.83 12.65 13.43
C THR A 263 16.99 11.56 14.47
N LYS A 264 17.93 10.63 14.27
CA LYS A 264 18.25 9.50 15.16
C LYS A 264 17.06 8.59 15.49
N HIS A 265 16.02 8.64 14.66
CA HIS A 265 14.78 7.90 14.89
C HIS A 265 14.91 6.38 14.73
N LEU A 266 16.04 5.87 14.21
CA LEU A 266 16.36 4.44 14.13
C LEU A 266 17.21 3.95 15.31
N GLU A 267 17.80 4.83 16.13
CA GLU A 267 18.75 4.45 17.18
C GLU A 267 18.07 3.54 18.22
N ASN A 268 18.53 2.28 18.31
CA ASN A 268 18.01 1.23 19.19
C ASN A 268 16.48 0.98 19.02
N ARG A 269 15.95 1.18 17.81
CA ARG A 269 14.53 1.02 17.48
C ARG A 269 14.33 0.03 16.35
N VAL A 270 13.22 -0.70 16.41
CA VAL A 270 12.76 -1.60 15.36
C VAL A 270 11.90 -0.83 14.37
N VAL A 271 12.21 -1.03 13.10
CA VAL A 271 11.54 -0.41 11.96
C VAL A 271 11.10 -1.49 10.98
N PRO A 272 9.81 -1.83 10.95
CA PRO A 272 9.24 -2.72 9.96
C PRO A 272 9.40 -2.13 8.55
N ILE A 273 9.90 -2.95 7.63
CA ILE A 273 9.94 -2.65 6.20
C ILE A 273 9.07 -3.63 5.46
N VAL A 274 7.96 -3.14 4.93
CA VAL A 274 7.13 -3.87 3.98
C VAL A 274 7.84 -3.84 2.63
N ALA A 275 8.16 -5.02 2.11
CA ALA A 275 8.71 -5.21 0.78
C ALA A 275 8.17 -6.51 0.19
N ASN A 276 7.67 -6.45 -1.05
CA ASN A 276 7.19 -7.63 -1.75
C ASN A 276 8.32 -8.64 -1.99
N TRP A 277 7.99 -9.87 -2.40
CA TRP A 277 9.03 -10.81 -2.84
C TRP A 277 9.59 -10.33 -4.20
N PRO A 278 10.92 -10.32 -4.41
CA PRO A 278 12.01 -10.82 -3.55
C PRO A 278 12.62 -9.78 -2.59
N GLY A 279 12.08 -8.58 -2.48
CA GLY A 279 12.59 -7.51 -1.61
C GLY A 279 12.85 -7.89 -0.16
N GLN A 280 11.89 -8.54 0.51
CA GLN A 280 12.14 -9.01 1.87
C GLN A 280 13.36 -9.94 1.98
N LEU A 281 13.61 -10.76 0.94
CA LEU A 281 14.71 -11.72 0.93
C LEU A 281 16.03 -10.97 0.86
N PHE A 282 16.10 -9.93 0.05
CA PHE A 282 17.30 -9.12 -0.10
C PHE A 282 17.68 -8.38 1.18
N ILE A 283 16.71 -7.81 1.88
CA ILE A 283 16.95 -7.18 3.19
C ILE A 283 17.39 -8.23 4.22
N ARG A 284 16.76 -9.42 4.26
CA ARG A 284 17.18 -10.53 5.15
C ARG A 284 18.59 -11.02 4.82
N LYS A 285 18.96 -11.10 3.55
CA LYS A 285 20.32 -11.44 3.11
C LYS A 285 21.32 -10.40 3.60
N ALA A 286 21.01 -9.11 3.48
CA ALA A 286 21.87 -8.04 3.98
C ALA A 286 22.11 -8.17 5.50
N LEU A 287 21.05 -8.39 6.29
CA LEU A 287 21.15 -8.67 7.73
C LEU A 287 22.04 -9.89 8.03
N THR A 288 21.86 -10.97 7.28
CA THR A 288 22.65 -12.20 7.45
C THR A 288 24.13 -11.95 7.16
N HIS A 289 24.45 -11.24 6.07
CA HIS A 289 25.82 -10.86 5.73
C HIS A 289 26.44 -9.94 6.78
N PHE A 290 25.68 -8.99 7.30
CA PHE A 290 26.11 -8.10 8.38
C PHE A 290 26.52 -8.91 9.63
N TYR A 291 25.65 -9.79 10.14
CA TYR A 291 25.98 -10.62 11.31
C TYR A 291 27.12 -11.60 11.06
N ALA A 292 27.19 -12.22 9.88
CA ALA A 292 28.29 -13.10 9.52
C ALA A 292 29.63 -12.35 9.50
N SER A 293 29.67 -11.13 8.94
CA SER A 293 30.87 -10.31 8.91
C SER A 293 31.34 -9.89 10.31
N ARG A 294 30.39 -9.60 11.21
CA ARG A 294 30.64 -9.27 12.61
C ARG A 294 31.18 -10.46 13.40
N ALA A 295 30.63 -11.65 13.17
CA ALA A 295 31.08 -12.88 13.81
C ALA A 295 32.50 -13.30 13.37
N SER A 296 32.88 -13.04 12.11
CA SER A 296 34.22 -13.31 11.59
C SER A 296 35.25 -12.22 11.90
N GLY A 297 34.85 -11.11 12.54
CA GLY A 297 35.72 -9.95 12.80
C GLY A 297 36.11 -9.16 11.54
N SER A 298 35.43 -9.39 10.42
CA SER A 298 35.67 -8.68 9.17
C SER A 298 34.93 -7.32 9.13
N GLN A 299 35.51 -6.34 8.44
CA GLN A 299 34.86 -5.04 8.28
C GLN A 299 33.66 -5.18 7.33
N SER A 300 32.46 -4.90 7.85
CA SER A 300 31.24 -4.90 7.03
C SER A 300 31.17 -3.65 6.16
N THR A 301 30.74 -3.80 4.91
CA THR A 301 30.35 -2.67 4.05
C THR A 301 28.92 -2.18 4.33
N ILE A 302 28.17 -2.91 5.16
CA ILE A 302 26.77 -2.64 5.50
C ILE A 302 26.73 -1.81 6.80
N SER A 303 25.94 -0.74 6.78
CA SER A 303 25.74 0.16 7.92
C SER A 303 25.13 -0.58 9.12
N GLN A 304 25.54 -0.23 10.35
CA GLN A 304 25.03 -0.86 11.58
C GLN A 304 23.51 -0.65 11.76
N GLU A 305 22.99 0.47 11.25
CA GLU A 305 21.58 0.82 11.24
C GLU A 305 20.70 -0.20 10.49
N ILE A 306 21.29 -1.11 9.71
CA ILE A 306 20.56 -2.23 9.11
C ILE A 306 19.89 -3.09 10.19
N GLU A 307 20.48 -3.18 11.40
CA GLU A 307 19.91 -3.92 12.54
C GLU A 307 18.56 -3.37 12.98
N SER A 308 18.24 -2.11 12.69
CA SER A 308 16.94 -1.54 13.00
C SER A 308 15.83 -2.11 12.11
N PHE A 309 16.14 -2.67 10.93
CA PHE A 309 15.13 -3.04 9.95
C PHE A 309 14.60 -4.47 10.11
N VAL A 310 13.28 -4.60 10.15
CA VAL A 310 12.60 -5.91 10.15
C VAL A 310 11.80 -6.07 8.84
N PRO A 311 12.33 -6.82 7.86
CA PRO A 311 11.65 -7.01 6.58
C PRO A 311 10.43 -7.95 6.69
N MET A 312 9.29 -7.46 6.21
CA MET A 312 7.98 -8.12 6.22
C MET A 312 7.41 -8.21 4.79
N LEU A 313 6.69 -9.29 4.50
CA LEU A 313 5.86 -9.35 3.30
C LEU A 313 4.64 -8.45 3.46
N GLY A 314 4.25 -7.78 2.37
CA GLY A 314 2.97 -7.10 2.29
C GLY A 314 1.82 -8.09 2.55
N PRO A 315 0.96 -7.84 3.56
CA PRO A 315 -0.16 -8.74 3.87
C PRO A 315 -1.08 -9.00 2.68
N LEU A 316 -1.32 -7.97 1.87
CA LEU A 316 -2.13 -8.06 0.66
C LEU A 316 -1.51 -8.97 -0.40
N HIS A 317 -0.19 -8.86 -0.61
CA HIS A 317 0.54 -9.69 -1.55
C HIS A 317 0.58 -11.15 -1.09
N LEU A 318 0.77 -11.39 0.21
CA LEU A 318 0.67 -12.73 0.80
C LEU A 318 -0.71 -13.33 0.53
N SER A 319 -1.77 -12.55 0.76
CA SER A 319 -3.15 -12.99 0.59
C SER A 319 -3.49 -13.31 -0.86
N LEU A 320 -3.15 -12.41 -1.79
CA LEU A 320 -3.31 -12.59 -3.22
C LEU A 320 -2.63 -13.87 -3.72
N ASN A 321 -1.36 -14.03 -3.37
CA ASN A 321 -0.56 -15.17 -3.82
C ASN A 321 -1.07 -16.46 -3.20
N SER A 322 -1.42 -16.47 -1.93
CA SER A 322 -1.94 -17.68 -1.27
C SER A 322 -3.26 -18.14 -1.89
N ARG A 323 -4.19 -17.23 -2.19
CA ARG A 323 -5.45 -17.55 -2.89
C ARG A 323 -5.19 -18.12 -4.28
N GLU A 324 -4.29 -17.49 -5.04
CA GLU A 324 -3.90 -18.00 -6.36
C GLU A 324 -3.25 -19.39 -6.26
N HIS A 325 -2.37 -19.58 -5.29
CA HIS A 325 -1.62 -20.82 -5.10
C HIS A 325 -2.56 -21.98 -4.73
N VAL A 326 -3.50 -21.78 -3.81
CA VAL A 326 -4.53 -22.76 -3.46
C VAL A 326 -5.35 -23.14 -4.69
N MET A 327 -5.80 -22.16 -5.48
CA MET A 327 -6.54 -22.42 -6.72
C MET A 327 -5.74 -23.24 -7.73
N ILE A 328 -4.44 -22.99 -7.88
CA ILE A 328 -3.59 -23.68 -8.85
C ILE A 328 -3.27 -25.11 -8.38
N ILE A 329 -2.87 -25.31 -7.12
CA ILE A 329 -2.56 -26.65 -6.59
C ILE A 329 -3.79 -27.55 -6.65
N TYR A 330 -4.94 -27.04 -6.20
CA TYR A 330 -6.17 -27.82 -6.09
C TYR A 330 -7.12 -27.57 -7.27
N HIS A 331 -6.56 -27.26 -8.44
CA HIS A 331 -7.34 -26.89 -9.63
C HIS A 331 -8.39 -27.95 -10.00
N SER A 332 -8.05 -29.23 -9.89
CA SER A 332 -8.96 -30.36 -10.19
C SER A 332 -10.20 -30.37 -9.29
N PHE A 333 -10.05 -30.06 -8.00
CA PHE A 333 -11.16 -29.92 -7.06
C PHE A 333 -12.05 -28.74 -7.45
N PHE A 334 -11.46 -27.56 -7.67
CA PHE A 334 -12.19 -26.36 -8.03
C PHE A 334 -12.84 -26.44 -9.41
N GLU A 335 -12.25 -27.16 -10.37
CA GLU A 335 -12.83 -27.41 -11.68
C GLU A 335 -14.09 -28.28 -11.58
N GLN A 336 -14.06 -29.35 -10.76
CA GLN A 336 -15.24 -30.17 -10.51
C GLN A 336 -16.36 -29.36 -9.85
N MET A 337 -16.02 -28.58 -8.82
CA MET A 337 -16.97 -27.68 -8.16
C MET A 337 -17.53 -26.64 -9.14
N PHE A 338 -16.68 -26.04 -9.98
CA PHE A 338 -17.10 -25.05 -10.97
C PHE A 338 -18.06 -25.65 -12.00
N HIS A 339 -17.78 -26.83 -12.53
CA HIS A 339 -18.67 -27.50 -13.49
C HIS A 339 -20.00 -27.93 -12.85
N PHE A 340 -19.98 -28.29 -11.57
CA PHE A 340 -21.19 -28.60 -10.82
C PHE A 340 -22.09 -27.36 -10.66
N VAL A 341 -21.52 -26.22 -10.26
CA VAL A 341 -22.27 -24.99 -9.97
C VAL A 341 -22.69 -24.23 -11.24
N PHE A 342 -21.78 -24.10 -12.22
CA PHE A 342 -21.97 -23.24 -13.39
C PHE A 342 -22.29 -24.01 -14.69
N GLY A 343 -22.27 -25.34 -14.63
CA GLY A 343 -22.59 -26.24 -15.74
C GLY A 343 -21.36 -26.77 -16.49
N LYS A 344 -21.45 -28.02 -16.93
CA LYS A 344 -20.36 -28.78 -17.57
C LYS A 344 -19.79 -28.16 -18.86
N ASN A 345 -20.58 -27.33 -19.54
CA ASN A 345 -20.15 -26.68 -20.79
C ASN A 345 -19.33 -25.40 -20.54
N LYS A 346 -19.19 -24.94 -19.30
CA LYS A 346 -18.40 -23.75 -18.95
C LYS A 346 -16.97 -24.16 -18.67
N LYS A 347 -15.99 -23.43 -19.21
CA LYS A 347 -14.57 -23.71 -19.01
C LYS A 347 -14.00 -22.86 -17.87
N LEU A 348 -13.36 -23.50 -16.89
CA LEU A 348 -12.52 -22.82 -15.91
C LEU A 348 -11.12 -22.60 -16.51
N ALA A 349 -10.60 -21.38 -16.43
CA ALA A 349 -9.24 -21.10 -16.86
C ALA A 349 -8.24 -21.77 -15.89
N LYS A 350 -7.05 -22.17 -16.39
CA LYS A 350 -5.97 -22.69 -15.53
C LYS A 350 -5.52 -21.67 -14.48
N LYS A 351 -5.54 -20.39 -14.84
CA LYS A 351 -5.33 -19.25 -13.94
C LYS A 351 -6.56 -18.33 -14.02
N PRO A 352 -7.57 -18.53 -13.17
CA PRO A 352 -8.77 -17.70 -13.15
C PRO A 352 -8.46 -16.24 -12.78
N LYS A 353 -9.38 -15.32 -13.12
CA LYS A 353 -9.28 -13.93 -12.65
C LYS A 353 -9.44 -13.86 -11.12
N PRO A 354 -8.82 -12.91 -10.41
CA PRO A 354 -8.85 -12.83 -8.94
C PRO A 354 -10.26 -12.90 -8.33
N TRP A 355 -11.23 -12.17 -8.88
CA TRP A 355 -12.62 -12.21 -8.40
C TRP A 355 -13.25 -13.61 -8.49
N ARG A 356 -12.87 -14.40 -9.51
CA ARG A 356 -13.37 -15.77 -9.70
C ARG A 356 -12.70 -16.74 -8.72
N ILE A 357 -11.42 -16.51 -8.41
CA ILE A 357 -10.72 -17.26 -7.36
C ILE A 357 -11.44 -17.04 -6.03
N ASN A 358 -11.67 -15.78 -5.63
CA ASN A 358 -12.34 -15.47 -4.37
C ASN A 358 -13.75 -16.07 -4.32
N LEU A 359 -14.52 -15.97 -5.40
CA LEU A 359 -15.85 -16.60 -5.48
C LEU A 359 -15.80 -18.11 -5.24
N LEU A 360 -14.85 -18.82 -5.86
CA LEU A 360 -14.75 -20.27 -5.70
C LEU A 360 -14.29 -20.66 -4.30
N LEU A 361 -13.31 -19.95 -3.73
CA LEU A 361 -12.87 -20.17 -2.36
C LEU A 361 -14.02 -19.94 -1.36
N GLU A 362 -14.81 -18.87 -1.54
CA GLU A 362 -15.97 -18.59 -0.67
C GLU A 362 -17.08 -19.62 -0.81
N LEU A 363 -17.37 -20.08 -2.03
CA LEU A 363 -18.33 -21.16 -2.27
C LEU A 363 -17.88 -22.46 -1.60
N ALA A 364 -16.58 -22.80 -1.69
CA ALA A 364 -16.03 -23.98 -1.06
C ALA A 364 -16.11 -23.89 0.48
N ARG A 365 -15.71 -22.75 1.07
CA ARG A 365 -15.83 -22.48 2.51
C ARG A 365 -17.27 -22.59 2.98
N SER A 366 -18.19 -21.89 2.30
CA SER A 366 -19.61 -21.85 2.65
C SER A 366 -20.28 -23.22 2.51
N GLY A 367 -19.90 -24.00 1.48
CA GLY A 367 -20.36 -25.37 1.30
C GLY A 367 -19.84 -26.29 2.40
N TRP A 368 -18.54 -26.19 2.72
CA TRP A 368 -17.91 -27.00 3.76
C TRP A 368 -18.55 -26.81 5.13
N ILE A 369 -18.78 -25.56 5.55
CA ILE A 369 -19.43 -25.26 6.84
C ILE A 369 -20.78 -25.97 6.99
N LYS A 370 -21.55 -26.11 5.90
CA LYS A 370 -22.87 -26.77 5.92
C LYS A 370 -22.78 -28.28 6.09
N ILE A 371 -21.77 -28.92 5.49
CA ILE A 371 -21.69 -30.39 5.42
C ILE A 371 -20.63 -31.00 6.35
N LYS A 372 -19.79 -30.17 6.98
CA LYS A 372 -18.65 -30.60 7.80
C LYS A 372 -19.05 -31.63 8.85
N ASN A 373 -20.12 -31.35 9.59
CA ASN A 373 -20.55 -32.21 10.70
C ASN A 373 -20.96 -33.61 10.20
N GLU A 374 -21.71 -33.71 9.10
CA GLU A 374 -22.14 -35.02 8.58
C GLU A 374 -20.97 -35.81 7.98
N VAL A 375 -20.05 -35.13 7.29
CA VAL A 375 -18.83 -35.75 6.75
C VAL A 375 -17.95 -36.27 7.87
N MET A 376 -17.70 -35.46 8.89
CA MET A 376 -16.86 -35.84 10.04
C MET A 376 -17.50 -36.94 10.88
N GLN A 377 -18.83 -37.00 11.00
CA GLN A 377 -19.51 -38.11 11.68
C GLN A 377 -19.37 -39.44 10.92
N LYS A 378 -19.43 -39.41 9.57
CA LYS A 378 -19.38 -40.63 8.75
C LYS A 378 -17.98 -41.17 8.52
N PHE A 379 -17.03 -40.28 8.22
CA PHE A 379 -15.67 -40.66 7.83
C PHE A 379 -14.65 -40.45 8.94
N GLY A 380 -14.97 -39.59 9.92
CA GLY A 380 -14.17 -39.39 11.13
C GLY A 380 -12.75 -38.87 10.88
N SER A 381 -12.03 -38.70 11.99
CA SER A 381 -10.57 -38.55 12.02
C SER A 381 -9.84 -39.88 11.79
N THR A 382 -10.57 -41.00 11.80
CA THR A 382 -10.05 -42.36 11.64
C THR A 382 -9.74 -42.73 10.19
N CYS A 383 -10.32 -42.02 9.21
CA CYS A 383 -9.97 -42.20 7.81
C CYS A 383 -8.50 -41.76 7.58
N LYS A 384 -7.66 -42.73 7.22
CA LYS A 384 -6.24 -42.53 6.93
C LYS A 384 -5.94 -42.33 5.45
N ASP A 385 -6.98 -42.37 4.62
CA ASP A 385 -6.84 -42.15 3.18
C ASP A 385 -6.26 -40.74 2.92
N VAL A 386 -5.27 -40.70 2.03
CA VAL A 386 -4.50 -39.49 1.76
C VAL A 386 -5.36 -38.47 1.03
N GLU A 387 -6.17 -38.89 0.06
CA GLU A 387 -7.03 -37.99 -0.71
C GLU A 387 -8.08 -37.35 0.18
N TYR A 388 -8.72 -38.14 1.04
CA TYR A 388 -9.65 -37.64 2.05
C TYR A 388 -8.97 -36.60 2.96
N ARG A 389 -7.80 -36.92 3.52
CA ARG A 389 -7.08 -35.99 4.41
C ARG A 389 -6.66 -34.70 3.71
N THR A 390 -6.25 -34.79 2.46
CA THR A 390 -5.91 -33.61 1.65
C THR A 390 -7.14 -32.73 1.41
N VAL A 391 -8.31 -33.31 1.14
CA VAL A 391 -9.56 -32.54 0.98
C VAL A 391 -9.98 -31.90 2.30
N ILE A 392 -9.87 -32.61 3.42
CA ILE A 392 -10.15 -32.04 4.74
C ILE A 392 -9.20 -30.89 5.07
N ASP A 393 -7.90 -31.03 4.83
CA ASP A 393 -6.93 -29.96 5.06
C ASP A 393 -7.20 -28.73 4.16
N LEU A 394 -7.54 -28.97 2.89
CA LEU A 394 -7.92 -27.91 1.96
C LEU A 394 -9.12 -27.11 2.49
N LEU A 395 -10.18 -27.80 2.90
CA LEU A 395 -11.46 -27.19 3.29
C LEU A 395 -11.44 -26.58 4.69
N ASP A 396 -10.76 -27.24 5.64
CA ASP A 396 -10.82 -26.88 7.06
C ASP A 396 -9.68 -25.97 7.50
N ASN A 397 -8.56 -25.96 6.77
CA ASN A 397 -7.37 -25.18 7.07
C ASN A 397 -7.02 -24.17 5.97
N LEU A 398 -6.71 -24.63 4.75
CA LEU A 398 -6.10 -23.78 3.73
C LEU A 398 -7.05 -22.71 3.20
N ILE A 399 -8.25 -23.10 2.75
CA ILE A 399 -9.25 -22.14 2.22
C ILE A 399 -9.58 -21.06 3.25
N PRO A 400 -10.03 -21.37 4.49
CA PRO A 400 -10.38 -20.32 5.44
C PRO A 400 -9.16 -19.46 5.80
N ALA A 401 -7.99 -20.05 6.04
CA ALA A 401 -6.79 -19.28 6.33
C ALA A 401 -6.41 -18.30 5.20
N THR A 402 -6.52 -18.71 3.93
CA THR A 402 -6.18 -17.82 2.79
C THR A 402 -7.21 -16.72 2.55
N LEU A 403 -8.48 -16.95 2.89
CA LEU A 403 -9.52 -15.93 2.84
C LEU A 403 -9.30 -14.89 3.94
N ASP A 404 -8.99 -15.35 5.14
CA ASP A 404 -8.94 -14.54 6.36
C ASP A 404 -7.59 -13.83 6.57
N VAL A 405 -6.50 -14.30 5.94
CA VAL A 405 -5.14 -13.77 6.18
C VAL A 405 -5.03 -12.26 6.03
N TYR A 406 -5.74 -11.64 5.09
CA TYR A 406 -5.70 -10.18 4.92
C TYR A 406 -6.93 -9.46 5.46
N ALA A 407 -8.06 -10.16 5.61
CA ALA A 407 -9.30 -9.51 6.03
C ALA A 407 -9.45 -9.51 7.56
N ILE A 408 -8.85 -10.49 8.24
CA ILE A 408 -9.04 -10.73 9.68
C ILE A 408 -7.72 -10.66 10.45
N LEU A 409 -6.62 -11.19 9.89
CA LEU A 409 -5.35 -11.28 10.61
C LEU A 409 -4.45 -10.03 10.50
N PHE A 410 -4.67 -9.21 9.49
CA PHE A 410 -3.96 -7.95 9.22
C PHE A 410 -4.97 -6.86 8.94
#